data_AF-A0A3D1F0Z1-F1
#
_entry.id   AF-A0A3D1F0Z1-F1
#
_cell.length_a   1.000
_cell.length_b   1.000
_cell.length_c   1.000
_cell.angle_alpha   90.00
_cell.angle_beta   90.00
_cell.angle_gamma   90.00
#
_symmetry.space_group_name_H-M   'P 1'
#
loop_
_entity.id
_entity.type
_entity.pdbx_description
1 polymer ?
#
loop_
_entity_poly.entity_id
_entity_poly.type
_entity_poly.pdbx_seq_one_letter_code
_entity_poly.pdbx_strand_id
1 'polypeptide(L)' 'MSRRSEKNNLEPELKQQVGKAIGRVPAGVFILTARHEDRSLGMLASWVQQVCFEPPMISIAIAKGRPIMPLISESRL' A
#
# COMPACT_ATOMS: atom_id res chain seq x y z
N MET A 1 -19.76 27.60 -19.57
CA MET A 1 -18.59 27.54 -18.67
C MET A 1 -18.87 26.86 -17.30
N SER A 2 -20.02 26.19 -17.07
CA SER A 2 -20.36 25.63 -15.73
C SER A 2 -20.04 24.13 -15.51
N ARG A 3 -20.12 23.28 -16.54
CA ARG A 3 -19.99 21.80 -16.39
C ARG A 3 -18.59 21.23 -16.09
N ARG A 4 -17.53 22.04 -16.17
CA ARG A 4 -16.15 21.56 -15.95
C ARG A 4 -15.73 21.62 -14.47
N SER A 5 -16.38 22.46 -13.67
CA SER A 5 -16.13 22.61 -12.23
C SER A 5 -16.70 21.41 -11.43
N GLU A 6 -17.92 20.97 -11.77
CA GLU A 6 -18.57 19.82 -11.11
C GLU A 6 -17.78 18.51 -11.27
N LYS A 7 -17.20 18.24 -12.45
CA LYS A 7 -16.40 17.02 -12.68
C LYS A 7 -15.14 16.92 -11.83
N ASN A 8 -14.51 18.05 -11.48
CA ASN A 8 -13.29 18.04 -10.66
C ASN A 8 -13.58 17.79 -9.17
N ASN A 9 -14.79 18.10 -8.69
CA ASN A 9 -15.20 17.90 -7.30
C ASN A 9 -15.69 16.46 -7.01
N LEU A 10 -16.04 15.70 -8.05
CA LEU A 10 -16.49 14.31 -7.91
C LEU A 10 -15.34 13.35 -7.52
N GLU A 11 -14.11 13.64 -7.92
CA GLU A 11 -12.94 12.78 -7.72
C GLU A 11 -12.54 12.64 -6.24
N PRO A 12 -12.41 13.75 -5.47
CA PRO A 12 -12.13 13.69 -4.03
C PRO A 12 -13.28 13.07 -3.22
N GLU A 13 -14.52 13.39 -3.59
CA GLU A 13 -15.70 12.89 -2.90
C GLU A 13 -15.86 11.37 -3.11
N LEU A 14 -15.68 10.90 -4.34
CA LEU A 14 -15.67 9.47 -4.65
C LEU A 14 -14.55 8.75 -3.89
N LYS A 15 -13.33 9.31 -3.87
CA LYS A 15 -12.21 8.75 -3.07
C LYS A 15 -12.57 8.63 -1.60
N GLN A 16 -13.23 9.63 -1.02
CA GLN A 16 -13.65 9.59 0.37
C GLN A 16 -14.71 8.51 0.62
N GLN A 17 -15.71 8.40 -0.27
CA GLN A 17 -16.76 7.37 -0.17
C GLN A 17 -16.18 5.96 -0.29
N VAL A 18 -15.31 5.74 -1.28
CA VAL A 18 -14.60 4.46 -1.48
C VAL A 18 -13.69 4.16 -0.29
N GLY A 19 -12.94 5.14 0.22
CA GLY A 19 -12.09 4.97 1.41
C GLY A 19 -12.88 4.53 2.64
N LYS A 20 -14.06 5.11 2.87
CA LYS A 20 -14.98 4.68 3.94
C LYS A 20 -15.49 3.25 3.74
N ALA A 21 -15.77 2.85 2.50
CA ALA A 21 -16.19 1.48 2.20
C ALA A 21 -15.05 0.48 2.44
N ILE A 22 -13.85 0.78 1.93
CA ILE A 22 -12.64 -0.05 2.09
C ILE A 22 -12.26 -0.19 3.57
N GLY A 23 -12.38 0.87 4.38
CA GLY A 23 -12.07 0.83 5.81
C GLY A 23 -12.93 -0.12 6.63
N ARG A 24 -14.03 -0.66 6.06
CA ARG A 24 -14.86 -1.70 6.70
C ARG A 24 -14.38 -3.13 6.39
N VAL A 25 -13.49 -3.30 5.42
CA VAL A 25 -12.89 -4.60 5.11
C VAL A 25 -11.90 -4.94 6.23
N PRO A 26 -12.09 -6.07 6.96
CA PRO A 26 -11.14 -6.48 7.99
C PRO A 26 -9.75 -6.69 7.39
N ALA A 27 -8.72 -6.18 8.07
CA ALA A 27 -7.34 -6.35 7.68
C ALA A 27 -6.46 -6.56 8.93
N GLY A 28 -5.47 -7.43 8.81
CA GLY A 28 -4.40 -7.52 9.81
C GLY A 28 -3.50 -6.28 9.75
N VAL A 29 -2.79 -6.00 10.84
CA VAL A 29 -1.71 -5.01 10.87
C VAL A 29 -0.40 -5.74 11.08
N PHE A 30 0.51 -5.57 10.14
CA PHE A 30 1.82 -6.22 10.12
C PHE A 30 2.92 -5.16 10.19
N ILE A 31 4.10 -5.56 10.65
CA ILE A 31 5.31 -4.76 10.54
C ILE A 31 6.12 -5.31 9.36
N LEU A 32 6.18 -4.56 8.28
CA LEU A 32 7.06 -4.85 7.15
C LEU A 32 8.46 -4.31 7.50
N THR A 33 9.45 -5.20 7.49
CA THR A 33 10.85 -4.83 7.71
C THR A 33 11.66 -5.12 6.45
N ALA A 34 12.68 -4.31 6.20
CA ALA A 34 13.65 -4.54 5.15
C ALA A 34 15.03 -4.08 5.63
N ARG A 35 16.08 -4.77 5.17
CA ARG A 35 17.46 -4.44 5.49
C ARG A 35 18.35 -4.69 4.27
N HIS A 36 19.18 -3.71 3.94
CA HIS A 36 20.24 -3.84 2.96
C HIS A 36 21.52 -3.20 3.54
N GLU A 37 22.61 -3.96 3.61
CA GLU A 37 23.87 -3.57 4.27
C GLU A 37 23.67 -3.12 5.73
N ASP A 38 24.02 -1.86 6.03
CA ASP A 38 23.90 -1.18 7.33
C ASP A 38 22.56 -0.47 7.51
N ARG A 39 21.74 -0.37 6.45
CA ARG A 39 20.43 0.29 6.49
C ARG A 39 19.32 -0.71 6.82
N SER A 40 18.50 -0.37 7.81
CA SER A 40 17.30 -1.14 8.19
C SER A 40 16.12 -0.22 8.42
N LEU A 41 14.93 -0.65 8.00
CA LEU A 41 13.69 0.12 8.20
C LEU A 41 12.51 -0.81 8.49
N GLY A 42 11.55 -0.30 9.27
CA GLY A 42 10.27 -0.92 9.53
C GLY A 42 9.11 0.03 9.22
N MET A 43 8.00 -0.49 8.71
CA MET A 43 6.74 0.26 8.57
C MET A 43 5.53 -0.61 8.86
N LEU A 44 4.43 0.01 9.32
CA LEU A 44 3.15 -0.67 9.38
C LEU A 44 2.60 -0.92 7.97
N ALA A 45 2.09 -2.13 7.75
CA ALA A 45 1.41 -2.53 6.52
C ALA A 45 0.12 -3.27 6.87
N SER A 46 -1.00 -2.85 6.27
CA SER A 46 -2.31 -3.49 6.47
C SER A 46 -2.83 -4.22 5.23
N TRP A 47 -2.31 -3.90 4.05
CA TRP A 47 -2.64 -4.58 2.80
C TRP A 47 -1.64 -5.68 2.51
N VAL A 48 -1.80 -6.80 3.22
CA VAL A 48 -0.98 -8.01 3.09
C VAL A 48 -1.91 -9.19 2.84
N GLN A 49 -1.65 -9.98 1.78
CA GLN A 49 -2.45 -11.16 1.43
C GLN A 49 -1.54 -12.30 0.97
N GLN A 50 -1.85 -13.54 1.39
CA GLN A 50 -1.25 -14.73 0.78
C GLN A 50 -1.80 -14.90 -0.64
N VAL A 51 -0.92 -15.07 -1.61
CA VAL A 51 -1.30 -15.23 -3.04
C VAL A 51 -0.93 -16.59 -3.61
N CYS A 52 -0.11 -17.38 -2.91
CA CYS A 52 0.20 -18.75 -3.28
C CYS A 52 0.60 -19.59 -2.06
N PHE A 53 0.31 -20.90 -2.11
CA PHE A 53 0.75 -21.88 -1.13
C PHE A 53 2.07 -22.54 -1.53
N GLU A 54 2.24 -22.85 -2.83
CA GLU A 54 3.43 -23.52 -3.37
C GLU A 54 3.81 -22.93 -4.75
N PRO A 55 4.94 -22.21 -4.88
CA PRO A 55 5.79 -21.76 -3.78
C PRO A 55 5.02 -20.77 -2.89
N PRO A 56 5.34 -20.69 -1.59
CA PRO A 56 4.68 -19.75 -0.69
C PRO A 56 4.94 -18.31 -1.14
N MET A 57 3.87 -17.56 -1.39
CA MET A 57 3.97 -16.16 -1.83
C MET A 57 2.94 -15.27 -1.15
N ILE A 58 3.32 -14.02 -0.95
CA ILE A 58 2.46 -12.95 -0.44
C ILE A 58 2.51 -11.73 -1.38
N SER A 59 1.44 -10.94 -1.35
CA SER A 59 1.38 -9.61 -1.97
C SER A 59 1.23 -8.55 -0.89
N ILE A 60 1.95 -7.43 -1.05
CA ILE A 60 1.92 -6.29 -0.15
C ILE A 60 1.76 -5.01 -0.97
N ALA A 61 0.80 -4.15 -0.61
CA ALA A 61 0.66 -2.84 -1.22
C ALA A 61 1.50 -1.79 -0.48
N ILE A 62 2.40 -1.12 -1.21
CA ILE A 62 3.26 -0.05 -0.68
C ILE A 62 3.02 1.22 -1.49
N ALA A 63 2.75 2.33 -0.80
CA ALA A 63 2.62 3.62 -1.47
C ALA A 63 3.95 4.04 -2.12
N LYS A 64 3.88 4.69 -3.28
CA LYS A 64 5.06 5.21 -3.97
C LYS A 64 5.82 6.19 -3.08
N GLY A 65 7.16 6.17 -3.16
CA GLY A 65 8.02 7.07 -2.40
C GLY A 65 8.24 6.67 -0.94
N ARG A 66 7.76 5.50 -0.50
CA ARG A 66 8.07 5.00 0.85
C ARG A 66 9.57 4.66 0.95
N PRO A 67 10.28 5.11 1.99
CA PRO A 67 11.73 4.85 2.16
C PRO A 67 12.13 3.37 2.22
N ILE A 68 11.18 2.46 2.46
CA ILE A 68 11.42 1.02 2.44
C ILE A 68 11.61 0.46 1.02
N MET A 69 11.09 1.12 -0.02
CA MET A 69 11.10 0.60 -1.40
C MET A 69 12.52 0.35 -1.95
N PRO A 70 13.49 1.28 -1.80
CA PRO A 70 14.88 1.02 -2.20
C PRO A 70 15.46 -0.18 -1.46
N LEU A 71 15.28 -0.26 -0.13
CA LEU A 71 15.78 -1.38 0.67
C LEU A 71 15.24 -2.73 0.16
N ILE A 72 13.94 -2.85 -0.10
CA ILE A 72 13.34 -4.08 -0.65
C ILE A 72 13.91 -4.43 -2.03
N SER A 73 14.14 -3.42 -2.87
CA SER A 73 14.61 -3.63 -4.25
C SER A 73 16.08 -4.06 -4.28
N GLU A 74 16.89 -3.50 -3.39
CA GLU A 74 18.32 -3.77 -3.23
C GLU A 74 18.61 -5.04 -2.41
N SER A 75 17.65 -5.49 -1.59
CA SER A 75 17.77 -6.74 -0.81
C SER A 75 17.61 -8.01 -1.66
N ARG A 76 17.47 -7.88 -2.98
CA ARG A 76 17.44 -9.03 -3.88
C ARG A 76 18.86 -9.59 -3.97
N LEU A 77 19.02 -10.85 -3.55
CA LEU A 77 20.24 -11.64 -3.77
C LEU A 77 20.61 -11.69 -5.25
#